data_AF-A0A257L4Y3-F1
#
_entry.id   AF-A0A257L4Y3-F1
#
_cell.length_a   1.000
_cell.length_b   1.000
_cell.length_c   1.000
_cell.angle_alpha   90.00
_cell.angle_beta   90.00
_cell.angle_gamma   90.00
#
_symmetry.space_group_name_H-M   'P 1'
#
loop_
_entity.id
_entity.type
_entity.pdbx_description
1 polymer ?
#
loop_
_entity_poly.entity_id
_entity_poly.type
_entity_poly.pdbx_seq_one_letter_code
_entity_poly.pdbx_strand_id
1 'polypeptide(L)'
;MVSAEQLAALYPATPTEASLVKESATLLPGYRARGDPAPLLVVQDERTLLLPDRRGNNRLDSLRNVVADGRVALLCLVPGKNETLRINGHATLSSDPALCQRLAMDGKPPVTVLVIHIEVVYFQCARALLRSGLWQPERWPDTRTLPTAGSLLREATQGRFDGTSYDAALPQRQRDTLY
;
A
#
# COMPACT_ATOMS: atom_id res chain seq x y z
N MET A 1 10.65 -18.93 -0.93
CA MET A 1 10.09 -18.24 0.25
C MET A 1 11.28 -17.69 1.01
N VAL A 2 11.34 -16.39 1.30
CA VAL A 2 12.45 -15.80 2.09
C VAL A 2 12.22 -16.18 3.55
N SER A 3 13.23 -16.76 4.21
CA SER A 3 13.14 -17.17 5.61
C SER A 3 13.23 -15.96 6.55
N ALA A 4 12.74 -16.12 7.80
CA ALA A 4 12.84 -15.08 8.82
C ALA A 4 14.31 -14.72 9.14
N GLU A 5 15.23 -15.68 9.09
CA GLU A 5 16.68 -15.43 9.24
C GLU A 5 17.24 -14.58 8.10
N GLN A 6 16.81 -14.81 6.86
CA GLN A 6 17.22 -13.99 5.71
C GLN A 6 16.64 -12.56 5.78
N LEU A 7 15.42 -12.40 6.31
CA LEU A 7 14.82 -11.09 6.58
C LEU A 7 15.57 -10.33 7.70
N ALA A 8 16.01 -11.02 8.75
CA ALA A 8 16.80 -10.43 9.84
C ALA A 8 18.23 -10.06 9.40
N ALA A 9 18.82 -10.78 8.45
CA ALA A 9 20.09 -10.41 7.84
C ALA A 9 20.00 -9.18 6.94
N LEU A 10 18.87 -8.98 6.25
CA LEU A 10 18.56 -7.80 5.44
C LEU A 10 18.16 -6.59 6.29
N TYR A 11 17.39 -6.80 7.35
CA TYR A 11 17.02 -5.78 8.33
C TYR A 11 17.82 -6.01 9.62
N PRO A 12 19.09 -5.57 9.69
CA PRO A 12 20.00 -5.84 10.82
C PRO A 12 19.58 -5.17 12.14
N ALA A 13 18.45 -4.47 12.17
CA ALA A 13 17.86 -3.90 13.36
C ALA A 13 16.52 -4.58 13.65
N THR A 14 16.35 -5.07 14.89
CA THR A 14 15.05 -5.23 15.55
C THR A 14 14.12 -4.07 15.16
N PRO A 15 12.81 -4.27 14.91
CA PRO A 15 11.89 -3.18 14.60
C PRO A 15 12.20 -1.98 15.47
N THR A 16 12.71 -0.91 14.85
CA THR A 16 13.18 0.28 15.57
C THR A 16 11.99 0.93 16.27
N GLU A 17 12.23 1.89 17.16
CA GLU A 17 11.17 2.67 17.82
C GLU A 17 10.17 3.30 16.84
N ALA A 18 10.50 3.35 15.54
CA ALA A 18 9.68 3.85 14.44
C ALA A 18 8.70 2.82 13.79
N SER A 19 8.65 1.57 14.27
CA SER A 19 8.05 0.46 13.51
C SER A 19 6.58 0.20 13.82
N LEU A 20 5.78 -0.06 12.77
CA LEU A 20 4.37 -0.47 12.88
C LEU A 20 4.18 -1.90 12.37
N VAL A 21 3.50 -2.73 13.16
CA VAL A 21 3.11 -4.09 12.78
C VAL A 21 1.62 -4.11 12.46
N LYS A 22 1.26 -4.68 11.31
CA LYS A 22 -0.13 -4.96 10.94
C LYS A 22 -0.39 -6.45 11.10
N GLU A 23 -1.28 -6.80 12.00
CA GLU A 23 -1.73 -8.18 12.22
C GLU A 23 -3.10 -8.40 11.55
N SER A 24 -3.29 -9.58 10.97
CA SER A 24 -4.57 -10.02 10.41
C SER A 24 -4.77 -11.51 10.70
N ALA A 25 -5.98 -11.90 11.11
CA ALA A 25 -6.33 -13.30 11.34
C ALA A 25 -6.33 -14.14 10.05
N THR A 26 -6.47 -13.48 8.89
CA THR A 26 -6.39 -14.11 7.57
C THR A 26 -5.37 -13.36 6.71
N LEU A 27 -4.33 -14.07 6.28
CA LEU A 27 -3.38 -13.59 5.28
C LEU A 27 -3.77 -14.19 3.92
N LEU A 28 -4.64 -13.50 3.18
CA LEU A 28 -4.74 -13.78 1.75
C LEU A 28 -3.43 -13.28 1.09
N PRO A 29 -2.83 -14.05 0.17
CA PRO A 29 -1.57 -13.65 -0.45
C PRO A 29 -1.78 -12.36 -1.25
N GLY A 30 -1.06 -11.29 -0.87
CA GLY A 30 -1.01 -10.03 -1.62
C GLY A 30 -1.81 -8.90 -0.98
N TYR A 31 -1.15 -8.14 -0.09
CA TYR A 31 -1.61 -6.81 0.30
C TYR A 31 -0.92 -5.77 -0.60
N ARG A 32 -1.63 -4.69 -0.94
CA ARG A 32 -1.08 -3.55 -1.69
C ARG A 32 -1.18 -2.30 -0.83
N ALA A 33 -0.07 -1.59 -0.65
CA ALA A 33 -0.10 -0.21 -0.19
C ALA A 33 -0.55 0.68 -1.36
N ARG A 34 -1.54 1.53 -1.13
CA ARG A 34 -1.99 2.53 -2.10
C ARG A 34 -1.74 3.91 -1.50
N GLY A 35 -1.14 4.78 -2.30
CA GLY A 35 -0.97 6.18 -2.00
C GLY A 35 -1.14 6.94 -3.31
N ASP A 36 -2.10 7.86 -3.33
CA ASP A 36 -2.35 8.80 -4.42
C ASP A 36 -2.66 10.18 -3.79
N PRO A 37 -2.49 11.27 -4.55
CA PRO A 37 -3.01 12.57 -4.19
C PRO A 37 -4.51 12.51 -3.88
N ALA A 38 -4.97 13.43 -3.06
CA ALA A 38 -6.39 13.53 -2.78
C ALA A 38 -7.18 13.88 -4.07
N PRO A 39 -8.38 13.30 -4.29
CA PRO A 39 -8.97 12.23 -3.48
C PRO A 39 -8.48 10.84 -3.93
N LEU A 40 -7.80 10.11 -3.02
CA LEU A 40 -7.41 8.70 -3.19
C LEU A 40 -8.61 7.77 -2.99
N LEU A 41 -9.43 8.05 -1.99
CA LEU A 41 -10.64 7.30 -1.65
C LEU A 41 -11.82 8.27 -1.75
N VAL A 42 -12.77 7.96 -2.62
CA VAL A 42 -13.92 8.83 -2.90
C VAL A 42 -15.16 8.23 -2.25
N VAL A 43 -15.89 9.05 -1.49
CA VAL A 43 -17.21 8.66 -0.94
C VAL A 43 -18.23 8.79 -2.07
N GLN A 44 -18.85 7.68 -2.44
CA GLN A 44 -19.91 7.66 -3.45
C GLN A 44 -21.27 7.91 -2.82
N ASP A 45 -21.53 7.30 -1.67
CA ASP A 45 -22.74 7.45 -0.85
C ASP A 45 -22.47 7.00 0.59
N GLU A 46 -23.52 6.86 1.41
CA GLU A 46 -23.46 6.49 2.82
C GLU A 46 -22.72 5.17 3.08
N ARG A 47 -22.80 4.21 2.15
CA ARG A 47 -22.23 2.86 2.31
C ARG A 47 -21.27 2.45 1.22
N THR A 48 -20.96 3.33 0.28
CA THR A 48 -20.11 3.00 -0.87
C THR A 48 -18.91 3.92 -0.97
N LEU A 49 -17.73 3.31 -1.13
CA LEU A 49 -16.48 4.00 -1.42
C LEU A 49 -15.96 3.58 -2.79
N LEU A 50 -15.30 4.50 -3.48
CA LEU A 50 -14.64 4.27 -4.75
C LEU A 50 -13.14 4.45 -4.58
N LEU A 51 -12.39 3.45 -5.04
CA LEU A 51 -10.94 3.45 -5.01
C LEU A 51 -10.43 3.20 -6.43
N PRO A 52 -10.03 4.25 -7.17
CA PRO A 52 -9.56 4.12 -8.54
C PRO A 52 -8.25 3.32 -8.59
N ASP A 53 -8.15 2.36 -9.51
CA ASP A 53 -6.91 1.64 -9.77
C ASP A 53 -6.05 2.45 -10.74
N ARG A 54 -5.37 3.46 -10.20
CA ARG A 54 -4.45 4.31 -10.96
C ARG A 54 -3.17 3.56 -11.34
N ARG A 55 -2.48 4.08 -12.35
CA ARG A 55 -1.23 3.52 -12.86
C ARG A 55 -0.21 3.40 -11.73
N GLY A 56 0.52 2.30 -11.73
CA GLY A 56 1.54 2.01 -10.73
C GLY A 56 2.43 0.88 -11.23
N ASN A 57 2.72 -0.10 -10.38
CA ASN A 57 3.51 -1.27 -10.77
C ASN A 57 2.79 -2.25 -11.73
N ASN A 58 1.57 -1.93 -12.18
CA ASN A 58 0.71 -2.73 -13.07
C ASN A 58 0.54 -4.19 -12.63
N ARG A 59 0.71 -4.48 -11.34
CA ARG A 59 0.48 -5.80 -10.77
C ARG A 59 -0.99 -5.96 -10.45
N LEU A 60 -1.60 -7.01 -11.03
CA LEU A 60 -3.03 -7.30 -10.88
C LEU A 60 -3.34 -8.19 -9.65
N ASP A 61 -2.34 -8.50 -8.82
CA ASP A 61 -2.48 -9.46 -7.71
C ASP A 61 -3.67 -9.11 -6.80
N SER A 62 -3.78 -7.85 -6.34
CA SER A 62 -4.90 -7.42 -5.50
C SER A 62 -6.25 -7.39 -6.22
N LEU A 63 -6.26 -7.11 -7.54
CA LEU A 63 -7.51 -7.14 -8.32
C LEU A 63 -8.01 -8.58 -8.51
N ARG A 64 -7.09 -9.51 -8.79
CA ARG A 64 -7.39 -10.95 -8.87
C ARG A 64 -7.95 -11.47 -7.55
N ASN A 65 -7.39 -11.02 -6.42
CA ASN A 65 -7.91 -11.37 -5.11
C ASN A 65 -9.35 -10.90 -4.95
N VAL A 66 -9.67 -9.64 -5.27
CA VAL A 66 -11.04 -9.10 -5.19
C VAL A 66 -12.03 -9.87 -6.09
N VAL A 67 -11.59 -10.29 -7.28
CA VAL A 67 -12.42 -11.11 -8.18
C VAL A 67 -12.69 -12.51 -7.59
N ALA A 68 -11.69 -13.12 -6.95
CA ALA A 68 -11.84 -14.44 -6.34
C ALA A 68 -12.61 -14.40 -5.00
N ASP A 69 -12.38 -13.37 -4.20
CA ASP A 69 -13.00 -13.11 -2.90
C ASP A 69 -13.11 -11.61 -2.68
N GLY A 70 -14.33 -11.09 -2.73
CA GLY A 70 -14.59 -9.66 -2.64
C GLY A 70 -14.31 -9.06 -1.26
N ARG A 71 -14.00 -9.84 -0.22
CA ARG A 71 -13.76 -9.29 1.13
C ARG A 71 -12.51 -8.42 1.16
N VAL A 72 -12.66 -7.19 1.65
CA VAL A 72 -11.57 -6.21 1.75
C VAL A 72 -11.52 -5.55 3.13
N ALA A 73 -10.31 -5.15 3.53
CA ALA A 73 -10.08 -4.33 4.70
C ALA A 73 -9.10 -3.19 4.38
N LEU A 74 -9.54 -1.96 4.60
CA LEU A 74 -8.75 -0.75 4.41
C LEU A 74 -8.31 -0.24 5.78
N LEU A 75 -7.07 0.24 5.87
CA LEU A 75 -6.56 1.00 7.01
C LEU A 75 -6.16 2.37 6.49
N CYS A 76 -6.86 3.40 6.95
CA CYS A 76 -6.61 4.78 6.55
C CYS A 76 -5.70 5.44 7.59
N LEU A 77 -4.55 5.94 7.12
CA LEU A 77 -3.58 6.68 7.90
C LEU A 77 -3.57 8.13 7.42
N VAL A 78 -3.64 9.09 8.34
CA VAL A 78 -3.52 10.51 8.04
C VAL A 78 -2.23 11.01 8.70
N PRO A 79 -1.25 11.56 7.94
CA PRO A 79 -0.03 12.10 8.53
C PRO A 79 -0.32 13.09 9.66
N GLY A 80 0.35 12.90 10.80
CA GLY A 80 0.15 13.72 12.00
C GLY A 80 -1.07 13.37 12.85
N LYS A 81 -1.91 12.42 12.44
CA LYS A 81 -3.02 11.88 13.26
C LYS A 81 -2.71 10.45 13.66
N ASN A 82 -2.71 10.18 14.97
CA ASN A 82 -2.33 8.87 15.50
C ASN A 82 -3.53 7.91 15.51
N GLU A 83 -4.75 8.43 15.59
CA GLU A 83 -5.97 7.67 15.42
C GLU A 83 -6.11 7.23 13.97
N THR A 84 -6.55 5.99 13.76
CA THR A 84 -6.69 5.41 12.42
C THR A 84 -8.09 4.87 12.21
N LEU A 85 -8.51 4.81 10.95
CA LEU A 85 -9.81 4.26 10.57
C LEU A 85 -9.58 2.93 9.87
N ARG A 86 -10.26 1.88 10.32
CA ARG A 86 -10.33 0.61 9.62
C ARG A 86 -11.72 0.42 9.03
N ILE A 87 -11.78 0.09 7.75
CA ILE A 87 -13.04 -0.15 7.03
C ILE A 87 -13.00 -1.59 6.53
N ASN A 88 -13.99 -2.40 6.90
CA ASN A 88 -14.17 -3.72 6.30
C ASN A 88 -15.42 -3.72 5.44
N GLY A 89 -15.40 -4.52 4.39
CA GLY A 89 -16.58 -4.86 3.64
C GLY A 89 -16.26 -5.65 2.39
N HIS A 90 -17.04 -5.42 1.33
CA HIS A 90 -16.93 -6.14 0.07
C HIS A 90 -16.62 -5.20 -1.09
N ALA A 91 -15.65 -5.55 -1.92
CA ALA A 91 -15.29 -4.85 -3.13
C ALA A 91 -15.72 -5.61 -4.38
N THR A 92 -16.13 -4.88 -5.40
CA THR A 92 -16.24 -5.35 -6.78
C THR A 92 -15.40 -4.46 -7.69
N LEU A 93 -15.06 -4.95 -8.89
CA LEU A 93 -14.37 -4.15 -9.89
C LEU A 93 -15.38 -3.60 -10.90
N SER A 94 -15.30 -2.31 -11.15
CA SER A 94 -16.01 -1.66 -12.25
C SER A 94 -15.02 -1.15 -13.29
N SER A 95 -15.30 -1.41 -14.56
CA SER A 95 -14.62 -0.83 -15.71
C SER A 95 -15.57 0.07 -16.52
N ASP A 96 -16.64 0.58 -15.91
CA ASP A 96 -17.56 1.51 -16.54
C ASP A 96 -16.79 2.76 -17.00
N PRO A 97 -16.78 3.07 -18.31
CA PRO A 97 -16.05 4.23 -18.84
C PRO A 97 -16.48 5.56 -18.20
N ALA A 98 -17.77 5.73 -17.88
CA ALA A 98 -18.25 6.97 -17.28
C ALA A 98 -17.73 7.14 -15.85
N LEU A 99 -17.73 6.07 -15.07
CA LEU A 99 -17.18 6.04 -13.72
C LEU A 99 -15.66 6.26 -13.72
N CYS A 100 -14.95 5.60 -14.63
CA CYS A 100 -13.51 5.75 -14.78
C CYS A 100 -13.14 7.19 -15.17
N GLN A 101 -13.85 7.76 -16.14
CA GLN A 101 -13.62 9.14 -16.56
C GLN A 101 -13.85 10.15 -15.43
N ARG A 102 -14.87 9.94 -14.60
CA ARG A 102 -15.16 10.77 -13.42
C ARG A 102 -14.02 10.78 -12.40
N LEU A 103 -13.20 9.73 -12.36
CA LEU A 103 -12.08 9.56 -11.43
C LEU A 103 -10.70 9.78 -12.07
N ALA A 104 -10.66 10.35 -13.28
CA ALA A 104 -9.43 10.68 -13.97
C ALA A 104 -8.54 11.65 -13.16
N MET A 105 -7.22 11.47 -13.26
CA MET A 105 -6.21 12.40 -12.73
C MET A 105 -5.27 12.76 -13.86
N ASP A 106 -4.99 14.06 -14.01
CA ASP A 106 -4.21 14.60 -15.13
C ASP A 106 -4.73 14.15 -16.50
N GLY A 107 -6.06 14.07 -16.65
CA GLY A 107 -6.73 13.62 -17.87
C GLY A 107 -6.62 12.11 -18.14
N LYS A 108 -6.00 11.34 -17.26
CA LYS A 108 -5.84 9.88 -17.39
C LYS A 108 -6.86 9.15 -16.50
N PRO A 109 -7.90 8.52 -17.07
CA PRO A 109 -8.81 7.69 -16.31
C PRO A 109 -8.10 6.41 -15.81
N PRO A 110 -8.43 5.91 -14.61
CA PRO A 110 -8.03 4.56 -14.21
C PRO A 110 -8.67 3.52 -15.15
N VAL A 111 -8.05 2.34 -15.25
CA VAL A 111 -8.61 1.24 -16.07
C VAL A 111 -9.78 0.56 -15.36
N THR A 112 -9.70 0.46 -14.03
CA THR A 112 -10.75 -0.09 -13.19
C THR A 112 -10.90 0.72 -11.91
N VAL A 113 -12.05 0.59 -11.27
CA VAL A 113 -12.37 1.20 -9.98
C VAL A 113 -12.85 0.11 -9.05
N LEU A 114 -12.26 0.03 -7.86
CA LEU A 114 -12.80 -0.81 -6.80
C LEU A 114 -14.01 -0.07 -6.20
N VAL A 115 -15.18 -0.70 -6.29
CA VAL A 115 -16.42 -0.24 -5.66
C VAL A 115 -16.58 -1.02 -4.36
N ILE A 116 -16.40 -0.35 -3.24
CA ILE A 116 -16.33 -0.96 -1.91
C ILE A 116 -17.62 -0.65 -1.16
N HIS A 117 -18.42 -1.68 -0.89
CA HIS A 117 -19.54 -1.61 0.04
C HIS A 117 -19.02 -1.80 1.47
N ILE A 118 -19.32 -0.83 2.32
CA ILE A 118 -18.93 -0.79 3.72
C ILE A 118 -19.86 -1.71 4.53
N GLU A 119 -19.28 -2.67 5.24
CA GLU A 119 -20.01 -3.46 6.23
C GLU A 119 -19.86 -2.86 7.64
N VAL A 120 -18.63 -2.51 7.99
CA VAL A 120 -18.31 -2.02 9.32
C VAL A 120 -17.09 -1.11 9.28
N VAL A 121 -17.17 -0.07 10.10
CA VAL A 121 -16.10 0.90 10.31
C VAL A 121 -15.65 0.83 11.77
N TYR A 122 -14.35 0.66 11.98
CA TYR A 122 -13.73 0.63 13.28
C TYR A 122 -12.84 1.86 13.46
N PHE A 123 -12.99 2.49 14.62
CA PHE A 123 -11.98 3.37 15.15
C PHE A 123 -10.85 2.52 15.75
N GLN A 124 -9.60 2.80 15.35
CA GLN A 124 -8.44 2.12 15.88
C GLN A 124 -7.55 3.11 16.65
N CYS A 125 -7.29 2.79 17.91
CA CYS A 125 -6.69 3.69 18.88
C CYS A 125 -5.26 4.11 18.52
N ALA A 126 -4.89 5.30 19.00
CA ALA A 126 -3.60 5.95 18.71
C ALA A 126 -2.35 5.25 19.25
N ARG A 127 -2.51 4.24 20.13
CA ARG A 127 -1.39 3.66 20.89
C ARG A 127 -0.28 3.09 20.01
N ALA A 128 -0.65 2.40 18.93
CA ALA A 128 0.34 1.81 18.02
C ALA A 128 1.18 2.91 17.34
N LEU A 129 0.52 3.93 16.78
CA LEU A 129 1.20 5.02 16.09
C LEU A 129 2.04 5.88 17.04
N LEU A 130 1.52 6.18 18.23
CA LEU A 130 2.24 6.92 19.27
C LEU A 130 3.51 6.18 19.72
N ARG A 131 3.40 4.88 20.03
CA ARG A 131 4.55 4.06 20.44
C ARG A 131 5.58 3.93 19.33
N SER A 132 5.11 3.82 18.09
CA SER A 132 5.97 3.75 16.92
C SER A 132 6.56 5.09 16.49
N GLY A 133 6.29 6.22 17.17
CA GLY A 133 6.81 7.53 16.72
C GLY A 133 6.56 7.87 15.24
N LEU A 134 5.55 7.28 14.58
CA LEU A 134 5.45 7.27 13.11
C LEU A 134 5.39 8.69 12.53
N TRP A 135 4.80 9.62 13.27
CA TRP A 135 4.66 11.03 12.89
C TRP A 135 5.63 11.98 13.61
N GLN A 136 6.77 11.48 14.09
CA GLN A 136 7.82 12.27 14.75
C GLN A 136 9.11 12.17 13.92
N PRO A 137 9.27 12.97 12.84
CA PRO A 137 10.41 12.90 11.94
C PRO A 137 11.78 13.02 12.64
N GLU A 138 11.83 13.78 13.74
CA GLU A 138 12.99 13.95 14.60
C GLU A 138 13.45 12.65 15.29
N ARG A 139 12.59 11.64 15.39
CA ARG A 139 12.88 10.31 15.95
C ARG A 139 13.14 9.25 14.89
N TRP A 140 12.98 9.57 13.61
CA TRP A 140 13.17 8.59 12.55
C TRP A 140 14.64 8.18 12.44
N PRO A 141 14.95 6.88 12.30
CA PRO A 141 16.32 6.42 12.15
C PRO A 141 16.91 6.88 10.81
N ASP A 142 18.24 6.90 10.74
CA ASP A 142 18.93 7.06 9.46
C ASP A 142 18.69 5.86 8.54
N THR A 143 17.90 6.08 7.50
CA THR A 143 17.47 5.03 6.56
C THR A 143 18.55 4.66 5.54
N ARG A 144 19.69 5.38 5.49
CA ARG A 144 20.81 5.05 4.58
C ARG A 144 21.44 3.69 4.88
N THR A 145 21.22 3.15 6.08
CA THR A 145 21.69 1.83 6.50
C THR A 145 20.71 0.70 6.17
N LEU A 146 19.49 1.02 5.72
CA LEU A 146 18.49 0.03 5.32
C LEU A 146 18.73 -0.46 3.88
N PRO A 147 18.29 -1.69 3.54
CA PRO A 147 18.39 -2.20 2.18
C PRO A 147 17.66 -1.32 1.15
N THR A 148 18.29 -1.15 0.00
CA THR A 148 17.64 -0.54 -1.16
C THR A 148 16.61 -1.50 -1.79
N ALA A 149 15.72 -0.97 -2.63
CA ALA A 149 14.75 -1.79 -3.35
C ALA A 149 15.43 -2.85 -4.23
N GLY A 150 16.51 -2.49 -4.92
CA GLY A 150 17.33 -3.40 -5.70
C GLY A 150 18.00 -4.47 -4.86
N SER A 151 18.51 -4.13 -3.66
CA SER A 151 19.09 -5.10 -2.73
C SER A 151 18.04 -6.13 -2.26
N LEU A 152 16.85 -5.66 -1.91
CA LEU A 152 15.72 -6.54 -1.54
C LEU A 152 15.32 -7.47 -2.69
N LEU A 153 15.25 -6.95 -3.92
CA LEU A 153 14.90 -7.75 -5.11
C LEU A 153 15.99 -8.76 -5.47
N ARG A 154 17.26 -8.38 -5.37
CA ARG A 154 18.40 -9.29 -5.56
C ARG A 154 18.33 -10.45 -4.58
N GLU A 155 18.09 -10.17 -3.30
CA GLU A 155 18.00 -11.22 -2.28
C GLU A 155 16.76 -12.11 -2.50
N ALA A 156 15.60 -11.52 -2.73
CA ALA A 156 14.36 -12.27 -2.99
C ALA A 156 14.45 -13.19 -4.22
N THR A 157 15.32 -12.87 -5.18
CA THR A 157 15.54 -13.65 -6.40
C THR A 157 16.78 -14.54 -6.33
N GLN A 158 17.43 -14.63 -5.15
CA GLN A 158 18.65 -15.40 -4.93
C GLN A 158 19.80 -14.98 -5.87
N GLY A 159 19.98 -13.67 -6.03
CA GLY A 159 21.05 -13.09 -6.85
C GLY A 159 20.75 -13.01 -8.34
N ARG A 160 19.61 -13.51 -8.82
CA ARG A 160 19.26 -13.50 -10.26
C ARG A 160 18.83 -12.14 -10.79
N PHE A 161 18.44 -11.23 -9.91
CA PHE A 161 18.03 -9.87 -10.29
C PHE A 161 19.18 -8.88 -10.09
N ASP A 162 19.42 -8.06 -11.11
CA ASP A 162 20.39 -6.96 -11.03
C ASP A 162 19.80 -5.80 -10.21
N GLY A 163 20.03 -5.85 -8.90
CA GLY A 163 19.59 -4.81 -7.98
C GLY A 163 20.30 -3.46 -8.20
N THR A 164 21.58 -3.47 -8.57
CA THR A 164 22.38 -2.25 -8.73
C THR A 164 21.89 -1.40 -9.90
N SER A 165 21.68 -2.02 -11.06
CA SER A 165 21.12 -1.31 -12.22
C SER A 165 19.69 -0.86 -11.96
N TYR A 166 18.91 -1.65 -11.21
CA TYR A 166 17.55 -1.26 -10.81
C TYR A 166 17.53 0.00 -9.95
N ASP A 167 18.35 0.06 -8.91
CA ASP A 167 18.42 1.22 -8.00
C ASP A 167 18.90 2.48 -8.74
N ALA A 168 19.88 2.35 -9.64
CA ALA A 168 20.36 3.47 -10.46
C ALA A 168 19.26 4.07 -11.36
N ALA A 169 18.41 3.23 -11.93
CA ALA A 169 17.32 3.64 -12.81
C ALA A 169 16.04 4.07 -12.07
N LEU A 170 15.88 3.68 -10.79
CA LEU A 170 14.63 3.81 -10.05
C LEU A 170 14.11 5.25 -9.91
N PRO A 171 14.93 6.28 -9.57
CA PRO A 171 14.42 7.64 -9.40
C PRO A 171 13.82 8.22 -10.68
N GLN A 172 14.46 7.99 -11.83
CA GLN A 172 13.94 8.46 -13.12
C GLN A 172 12.70 7.69 -13.53
N ARG A 173 12.71 6.35 -13.39
CA ARG A 173 11.54 5.52 -13.67
C ARG A 173 10.33 5.95 -12.86
N GLN A 174 10.50 6.23 -11.56
CA GLN A 174 9.40 6.70 -10.71
C GLN A 174 8.82 8.02 -11.23
N ARG A 175 9.65 8.98 -11.64
CA ARG A 175 9.16 10.23 -12.25
C ARG A 175 8.37 9.97 -13.53
N ASP A 176 8.85 9.08 -14.38
CA ASP A 176 8.26 8.82 -15.70
C ASP A 176 6.99 7.95 -15.65
N THR A 177 6.83 7.12 -14.61
CA THR A 177 5.76 6.11 -14.55
C THR A 177 4.77 6.27 -13.42
N LEU A 178 4.82 7.35 -12.63
CA LEU A 178 3.94 7.54 -11.48
C LEU A 178 2.45 7.63 -11.87
N TYR A 179 2.14 8.23 -13.03
CA TYR A 179 0.78 8.39 -13.57
C TYR A 179 0.70 8.12 -15.08
#